data_AF-A0A1G9ZAB0-F1
#
_entry.id   AF-A0A1G9ZAB0-F1
#
_cell.length_a   1.000
_cell.length_b   1.000
_cell.length_c   1.000
_cell.angle_alpha   90.00
_cell.angle_beta   90.00
_cell.angle_gamma   90.00
#
_symmetry.space_group_name_H-M   'P 1'
#
loop_
_entity.id
_entity.type
_entity.pdbx_description
1 polymer ?
#
loop_
_entity_poly.entity_id
_entity_poly.type
_entity_poly.pdbx_seq_one_letter_code
_entity_poly.pdbx_strand_id
1 'polypeptide(L)'
;MSGGYQVRPDALLGYADGCDSLAGKFDQLERLLLQAKVDDQCFGPLARSQGATAGYELMLDLCRELAKGAGAYLRQTSDGLHATHAIYNGTESGLSQGFSALGKDVQA
;
A
#
# COMPACT_ATOMS: atom_id res chain seq x y z
N MET A 1 -11.79 32.00 -6.47
CA MET A 1 -11.63 30.53 -6.60
C MET A 1 -10.80 30.04 -5.43
N SER A 2 -11.40 29.76 -4.27
CA SER A 2 -10.71 29.19 -3.10
C SER A 2 -11.01 27.70 -3.01
N GLY A 3 -10.34 26.90 -3.83
CA GLY A 3 -10.40 25.44 -3.79
C GLY A 3 -9.07 24.87 -3.30
N GLY A 4 -8.47 25.46 -2.26
CA GLY A 4 -7.29 24.86 -1.64
C GLY A 4 -7.72 23.62 -0.89
N TYR A 5 -7.26 22.44 -1.32
CA TYR A 5 -7.44 21.22 -0.54
C TYR A 5 -6.83 21.45 0.85
N GLN A 6 -7.63 21.26 1.91
CA GLN A 6 -7.13 21.24 3.28
C GLN A 6 -6.41 19.91 3.52
N VAL A 7 -5.24 19.74 2.90
CA VAL A 7 -4.38 18.59 3.12
C VAL A 7 -3.58 18.87 4.39
N ARG A 8 -3.72 17.99 5.39
CA ARG A 8 -2.83 17.97 6.56
C ARG A 8 -1.63 17.09 6.20
N PRO A 9 -0.41 17.65 6.03
CA PRO A 9 0.75 16.87 5.60
C PRO A 9 1.01 15.66 6.50
N ASP A 10 0.96 15.82 7.83
CA ASP A 10 1.16 14.73 8.78
C ASP A 10 0.14 13.59 8.63
N ALA A 11 -1.09 13.90 8.19
CA ALA A 11 -2.11 12.87 7.95
C ALA A 11 -1.78 12.01 6.73
N LEU A 12 -1.03 12.53 5.75
CA LEU A 12 -0.53 11.76 4.62
C LEU A 12 0.46 10.68 5.09
N LEU A 13 1.37 11.04 6.00
CA LEU A 13 2.35 10.09 6.56
C LEU A 13 1.66 9.02 7.40
N GLY A 14 0.70 9.39 8.26
CA GLY A 14 -0.06 8.41 9.03
C GLY A 14 -0.87 7.44 8.15
N TYR A 15 -1.38 7.90 7.00
CA TYR A 15 -2.06 7.03 6.05
C TYR A 15 -1.08 6.15 5.26
N ALA A 16 0.10 6.68 4.92
CA ALA A 16 1.20 5.92 4.31
C ALA A 16 1.66 4.75 5.21
N ASP A 17 1.91 5.03 6.50
CA ASP A 17 2.23 4.02 7.51
C ASP A 17 1.14 2.93 7.61
N GLY A 18 -0.13 3.35 7.53
CA GLY A 18 -1.28 2.46 7.51
C GLY A 18 -1.30 1.55 6.28
N CYS A 19 -1.00 2.10 5.10
CA CYS A 19 -0.85 1.36 3.86
C CYS A 19 0.27 0.31 3.96
N ASP A 20 1.44 0.68 4.49
CA ASP A 20 2.58 -0.24 4.63
C ASP A 20 2.30 -1.34 5.66
N SER A 21 1.66 -1.00 6.78
CA SER A 21 1.22 -1.99 7.77
C SER A 21 0.26 -3.01 7.15
N LEU A 22 -0.71 -2.54 6.35
CA LEU A 22 -1.67 -3.43 5.69
C LEU A 22 -1.02 -4.25 4.57
N ALA A 23 -0.09 -3.66 3.81
CA ALA A 23 0.69 -4.39 2.81
C ALA A 23 1.46 -5.56 3.44
N GLY A 24 2.09 -5.33 4.60
CA GLY A 24 2.78 -6.38 5.35
C GLY A 24 1.85 -7.52 5.80
N LYS A 25 0.58 -7.22 6.10
CA LYS A 25 -0.44 -8.25 6.41
C LYS A 25 -0.80 -9.08 5.17
N PHE A 26 -0.87 -8.46 3.99
CA PHE A 26 -1.09 -9.19 2.75
C PHE A 26 0.11 -10.09 2.37
N ASP A 27 1.35 -9.68 2.66
CA ASP A 27 2.51 -10.58 2.50
C ASP A 27 2.44 -11.78 3.45
N GLN A 28 1.97 -11.56 4.69
CA GLN A 28 1.75 -12.66 5.63
C GLN A 28 0.67 -13.62 5.12
N LEU A 29 -0.43 -13.09 4.57
CA LEU A 29 -1.49 -13.88 3.98
C LEU A 29 -1.00 -14.72 2.79
N GLU A 30 -0.22 -14.13 1.88
CA GLU A 30 0.37 -14.83 0.73
C GLU A 30 1.22 -16.03 1.17
N ARG A 31 2.04 -15.86 2.23
CA ARG A 31 2.82 -16.94 2.83
C ARG A 31 1.96 -18.01 3.49
N LEU A 32 0.90 -17.63 4.21
CA LEU A 32 -0.02 -18.58 4.84
C LEU A 32 -0.77 -19.41 3.79
N LEU A 33 -1.17 -18.80 2.68
CA LEU A 33 -1.81 -19.49 1.58
C LEU A 33 -0.84 -20.45 0.86
N LEU A 34 0.45 -20.12 0.77
CA LEU A 34 1.47 -21.06 0.29
C LEU A 34 1.60 -22.27 1.23
N GLN A 35 1.61 -22.03 2.54
CA GLN A 35 1.67 -23.09 3.56
C GLN A 35 0.40 -23.95 3.59
N ALA A 36 -0.74 -23.39 3.17
CA ALA A 36 -1.99 -24.12 3.09
C ALA A 36 -1.99 -25.19 1.98
N LYS A 37 -1.01 -25.21 1.05
CA LYS A 37 -0.89 -26.30 0.08
C LYS A 37 -0.76 -27.63 0.83
N VAL A 38 -1.74 -28.50 0.63
CA VAL A 38 -1.78 -29.85 1.16
C VAL A 38 -1.45 -30.85 0.06
N ASP A 39 -0.85 -31.99 0.45
CA ASP A 39 -0.57 -33.07 -0.48
C ASP A 39 -1.87 -33.69 -1.02
N ASP A 40 -1.83 -34.18 -2.26
CA ASP A 40 -2.91 -34.92 -2.91
C ASP A 40 -3.52 -36.02 -2.03
N GLN A 41 -2.71 -36.64 -1.17
CA GLN A 41 -3.14 -37.68 -0.23
C GLN A 41 -4.10 -37.18 0.86
N CYS A 42 -4.11 -35.87 1.15
CA CYS A 42 -5.11 -35.25 2.01
C CYS A 42 -6.51 -35.26 1.37
N PHE A 43 -6.58 -35.37 0.04
CA PHE A 43 -7.83 -35.54 -0.69
C PHE A 43 -8.16 -37.02 -0.83
N GLY A 44 -9.31 -37.42 -0.28
CA GLY A 44 -9.82 -38.78 -0.39
C GLY A 44 -9.92 -39.25 -1.85
N PRO A 45 -10.02 -40.57 -2.11
CA PRO A 45 -9.94 -41.14 -3.46
C PRO A 45 -10.92 -40.52 -4.47
N LEU A 46 -12.15 -40.22 -4.01
CA LEU A 46 -13.19 -39.59 -4.83
C LEU A 46 -12.90 -38.13 -5.18
N ALA A 47 -12.22 -37.39 -4.30
CA ALA A 47 -11.86 -36.00 -4.52
C ALA A 47 -10.69 -35.91 -5.52
N ARG A 48 -9.70 -36.81 -5.42
CA ARG A 48 -8.62 -36.93 -6.39
C ARG A 48 -9.11 -37.29 -7.79
N SER A 49 -10.00 -38.28 -7.91
CA SER A 49 -10.51 -38.73 -9.22
C SER A 49 -11.37 -37.67 -9.94
N GLN A 50 -11.90 -36.70 -9.20
CA GLN A 50 -12.74 -35.62 -9.73
C GLN A 50 -11.96 -34.32 -9.95
N GLY A 51 -10.63 -34.32 -9.77
CA GLY A 51 -9.81 -33.12 -9.96
C GLY A 51 -10.04 -32.03 -8.89
N ALA A 52 -10.63 -32.38 -7.75
CA ALA A 52 -10.87 -31.43 -6.66
C ALA A 52 -9.55 -30.85 -6.11
N THR A 53 -8.45 -31.62 -6.17
CA THR A 53 -7.13 -31.13 -5.80
C THR A 53 -6.65 -30.01 -6.74
N ALA A 54 -6.76 -30.20 -8.05
CA ALA A 54 -6.35 -29.18 -9.02
C ALA A 54 -7.19 -27.90 -8.88
N GLY A 55 -8.49 -28.02 -8.63
CA GLY A 55 -9.36 -26.87 -8.35
C GLY A 55 -8.96 -26.14 -7.06
N TYR A 56 -8.63 -26.88 -6.00
CA TYR A 56 -8.14 -26.33 -4.74
C TYR A 56 -6.81 -25.57 -4.92
N GLU A 57 -5.84 -26.18 -5.60
CA GLU A 57 -4.55 -25.56 -5.87
C GLU A 57 -4.68 -24.29 -6.71
N LEU A 58 -5.53 -24.33 -7.75
CA LEU A 58 -5.82 -23.15 -8.57
C LEU A 58 -6.41 -22.01 -7.73
N MET A 59 -7.36 -22.31 -6.85
CA MET A 59 -7.96 -21.31 -5.97
C MET A 59 -6.95 -20.75 -4.97
N LEU A 60 -6.08 -21.59 -4.40
CA LEU A 60 -4.99 -21.13 -3.55
C LEU A 60 -4.05 -20.18 -4.29
N ASP A 61 -3.60 -20.54 -5.49
CA ASP A 61 -2.68 -19.72 -6.27
C ASP A 61 -3.34 -18.41 -6.72
N LEU A 62 -4.64 -18.42 -7.07
CA LEU A 62 -5.41 -17.19 -7.32
C LEU A 62 -5.47 -16.29 -6.09
N CYS A 63 -5.82 -16.82 -4.91
CA CYS A 63 -5.86 -16.03 -3.68
C CYS A 63 -4.49 -15.43 -3.33
N ARG A 64 -3.40 -16.15 -3.60
CA ARG A 64 -2.03 -15.67 -3.39
C ARG A 64 -1.70 -14.50 -4.29
N GLU A 65 -2.00 -14.59 -5.58
CA GLU A 65 -1.75 -13.50 -6.52
C GLU A 65 -2.61 -12.26 -6.19
N LEU A 66 -3.86 -12.44 -5.77
CA LEU A 66 -4.68 -11.32 -5.28
C LEU A 66 -4.08 -10.67 -4.04
N ALA A 67 -3.62 -11.46 -3.05
CA ALA A 67 -2.98 -10.93 -1.85
C ALA A 67 -1.70 -10.14 -2.20
N LYS A 68 -0.87 -10.67 -3.09
CA LYS A 68 0.34 -10.01 -3.58
C LYS A 68 0.02 -8.70 -4.30
N GLY A 69 -1.00 -8.70 -5.17
CA GLY A 69 -1.47 -7.51 -5.88
C GLY A 69 -1.98 -6.42 -4.92
N ALA A 70 -2.77 -6.80 -3.92
CA ALA A 70 -3.24 -5.87 -2.89
C ALA A 70 -2.09 -5.25 -2.09
N GLY A 71 -1.10 -6.06 -1.70
CA GLY A 71 0.10 -5.57 -1.02
C GLY A 71 0.92 -4.60 -1.89
N ALA A 72 1.07 -4.89 -3.19
CA ALA A 72 1.77 -4.01 -4.12
C ALA A 72 1.04 -2.67 -4.31
N TYR A 73 -0.28 -2.69 -4.47
CA TYR A 73 -1.10 -1.48 -4.58
C TYR A 73 -0.97 -0.57 -3.35
N LEU A 74 -0.97 -1.16 -2.15
CA LEU A 74 -0.83 -0.40 -0.90
C LEU A 74 0.54 0.26 -0.77
N ARG A 75 1.62 -0.44 -1.13
CA ARG A 75 2.97 0.18 -1.14
C ARG A 75 3.08 1.32 -2.14
N GLN A 76 2.57 1.12 -3.36
CA GLN A 76 2.53 2.19 -4.36
C GLN A 76 1.73 3.41 -3.88
N THR A 77 0.65 3.16 -3.13
CA THR A 77 -0.13 4.23 -2.50
C THR A 77 0.68 4.93 -1.41
N SER A 78 1.38 4.20 -0.55
CA SER A 78 2.31 4.75 0.46
C SER A 78 3.38 5.64 -0.18
N ASP A 79 4.06 5.14 -1.22
CA ASP A 79 5.07 5.90 -1.97
C ASP A 79 4.50 7.21 -2.54
N GLY A 80 3.27 7.15 -3.09
CA GLY A 80 2.57 8.33 -3.60
C GLY A 80 2.23 9.35 -2.52
N LEU A 81 1.85 8.89 -1.32
CA LEU A 81 1.57 9.76 -0.18
C LEU A 81 2.84 10.42 0.35
N HIS A 82 3.95 9.69 0.44
CA HIS A 82 5.25 10.25 0.79
C HIS A 82 5.72 11.31 -0.23
N ALA A 83 5.57 11.02 -1.53
CA ALA A 83 5.88 11.98 -2.58
C ALA A 83 5.00 13.24 -2.48
N THR A 84 3.70 13.06 -2.23
CA THR A 84 2.75 14.16 -2.05
C THR A 84 3.12 15.02 -0.84
N HIS A 85 3.45 14.38 0.29
CA HIS A 85 3.90 15.06 1.49
C HIS A 85 5.16 15.92 1.23
N ALA A 86 6.15 15.36 0.51
CA ALA A 86 7.36 16.08 0.15
C ALA A 86 7.08 17.33 -0.72
N ILE A 87 6.12 17.25 -1.64
CA ILE A 87 5.70 18.39 -2.49
C ILE A 87 5.07 19.50 -1.63
N TYR A 88 4.18 19.17 -0.69
CA TYR A 88 3.55 20.16 0.17
C TYR A 88 4.57 20.85 1.08
N ASN A 89 5.45 20.09 1.74
CA ASN A 89 6.51 20.67 2.59
C ASN A 89 7.52 21.51 1.80
N GLY A 90 7.93 21.06 0.61
CA GLY A 90 8.84 21.81 -0.25
C GLY A 90 8.23 23.15 -0.69
N THR A 91 6.94 23.14 -1.02
CA THR A 91 6.19 24.35 -1.40
C THR A 91 6.05 25.33 -0.23
N GLU A 92 5.71 24.83 0.97
CA GLU A 92 5.57 25.64 2.18
C GLU A 92 6.92 26.26 2.60
N SER A 93 8.00 25.47 2.55
CA SER A 93 9.35 25.96 2.83
C SER A 93 9.77 27.06 1.85
N GLY A 94 9.54 26.88 0.54
CA GLY A 94 9.87 27.89 -0.47
C GLY A 94 9.09 29.19 -0.30
N LEU A 95 7.79 29.10 0.01
CA LEU A 95 6.97 30.27 0.31
C LEU A 95 7.44 30.98 1.57
N SER A 96 7.72 30.26 2.66
CA SER A 96 8.20 30.85 3.92
C SER A 96 9.52 31.60 3.76
N GLN A 97 10.45 31.05 2.97
CA GLN A 97 11.73 31.68 2.66
C GLN A 97 11.56 32.92 1.78
N GLY A 98 10.72 32.85 0.76
CA GLY A 98 10.39 33.98 -0.11
C GLY A 98 9.76 35.14 0.67
N PHE A 99 8.78 34.87 1.53
CA PHE A 99 8.17 35.88 2.40
C PHE A 99 9.16 36.44 3.42
N SER A 100 10.05 35.62 3.98
CA SER A 100 11.09 36.08 4.92
C SER A 100 12.12 36.98 4.24
N ALA A 101 12.46 36.72 2.97
CA ALA A 101 13.36 37.56 2.18
C ALA A 101 12.71 38.92 1.85
N LEU A 102 11.48 38.91 1.34
CA LEU A 102 10.70 40.12 1.07
C LEU A 102 10.49 40.98 2.34
N GLY A 103 10.24 40.35 3.49
CA GLY A 103 10.08 41.06 4.76
C GLY A 103 11.35 41.77 5.24
N LYS A 104 12.54 41.23 4.92
CA LYS A 104 13.83 41.87 5.22
C LYS A 104 14.11 43.05 4.29
N ASP A 105 13.75 42.93 3.01
CA ASP A 105 13.96 44.00 2.02
C ASP A 105 13.03 45.21 2.25
N VAL A 106 11.86 45.00 2.86
CA VAL A 106 10.90 46.08 3.19
C VAL A 106 11.25 46.82 4.50
N GLN A 107 12.12 46.25 5.35
CA GLN A 107 12.56 46.86 6.61
C GLN A 107 13.92 47.58 6.51
N ALA A 108 14.56 47.58 5.33
CA ALA A 108 15.78 48.32 5.03
C ALA A 108 15.47 49.63 4.29
#